data_AF-A0A851HUT3-F1
#
_entry.id   AF-A0A851HUT3-F1
#
_cell.length_a   1.000
_cell.length_b   1.000
_cell.length_c   1.000
_cell.angle_alpha   90.00
_cell.angle_beta   90.00
_cell.angle_gamma   90.00
#
_symmetry.space_group_name_H-M   'P 1'
#
loop_
_entity.id
_entity.type
_entity.pdbx_description
1 polymer ?
#
loop_
_entity_poly.entity_id
_entity_poly.type
_entity_poly.pdbx_seq_one_letter_code
_entity_poly.pdbx_strand_id
1 'polypeptide(L)'
;MTTKKFLELGFRGRTAIHPKQASLINKVFMPAFEDIEAAQEIVDRFERASDGVTLDSSGRLIDAAVVRSAIELLERAARSQDEVTSSRRTK
;
A
#
# COMPACT_ATOMS: atom_id res chain seq x y z
N MET A 1 17.27 14.41 -3.83
CA MET A 1 15.94 13.93 -3.35
C MET A 1 16.09 12.52 -2.77
N THR A 2 15.43 12.24 -1.64
CA THR A 2 15.47 10.91 -0.99
C THR A 2 14.46 9.96 -1.62
N THR A 3 14.65 8.65 -1.47
CA THR A 3 13.69 7.64 -1.95
C THR A 3 12.30 7.83 -1.33
N LYS A 4 12.22 8.26 -0.06
CA LYS A 4 10.96 8.58 0.61
C LYS A 4 10.20 9.73 -0.08
N LYS A 5 10.92 10.74 -0.57
CA LYS A 5 10.29 11.88 -1.25
C LYS A 5 9.59 11.48 -2.55
N PHE A 6 10.10 10.47 -3.25
CA PHE A 6 9.42 9.92 -4.43
C PHE A 6 8.09 9.27 -4.05
N LEU A 7 8.05 8.50 -2.96
CA LEU A 7 6.81 7.88 -2.48
C LEU A 7 5.74 8.94 -2.14
N GLU A 8 6.13 10.01 -1.44
CA GLU A 8 5.24 11.14 -1.11
C GLU A 8 4.69 11.85 -2.35
N LEU A 9 5.46 11.88 -3.44
CA LEU A 9 5.03 12.45 -4.73
C LEU A 9 4.16 11.49 -5.56
N GLY A 10 3.82 10.31 -5.03
CA GLY A 10 2.98 9.32 -5.69
C GLY A 10 3.73 8.29 -6.54
N PHE A 11 5.06 8.34 -6.59
CA PHE A 11 5.83 7.30 -7.27
C PHE A 11 5.69 5.96 -6.54
N ARG A 12 5.74 4.88 -7.30
CA ARG A 12 5.63 3.49 -6.80
C ARG A 12 6.93 2.69 -6.95
N GLY A 13 7.99 3.34 -7.38
CA GLY A 13 9.31 2.76 -7.55
C GLY A 13 10.32 3.79 -8.01
N ARG A 14 11.58 3.38 -8.13
CA ARG A 14 12.62 4.14 -8.83
C ARG A 14 13.67 3.19 -9.41
N THR A 15 14.35 3.61 -10.46
CA THR A 15 15.43 2.83 -11.07
C THR A 15 16.62 2.67 -10.11
N ALA A 16 17.12 1.44 -10.02
CA ALA A 16 18.38 1.13 -9.37
C ALA A 16 19.50 1.05 -10.43
N ILE A 17 20.60 1.78 -10.21
CA ILE A 17 21.80 1.70 -11.06
C ILE A 17 22.88 0.80 -10.45
N HIS A 18 22.68 0.37 -9.20
CA HIS A 18 23.60 -0.49 -8.47
C HIS A 18 22.82 -1.48 -7.59
N PRO A 19 23.19 -2.77 -7.53
CA PRO A 19 22.45 -3.80 -6.78
C PRO A 19 22.18 -3.46 -5.31
N LYS A 20 23.15 -2.83 -4.62
CA LYS A 20 22.99 -2.36 -3.22
C LYS A 20 21.83 -1.39 -3.00
N GLN A 21 21.28 -0.75 -4.04
CA GLN A 21 20.14 0.16 -3.91
C GLN A 21 18.81 -0.58 -3.81
N ALA A 22 18.72 -1.81 -4.35
CA ALA A 22 17.46 -2.55 -4.47
C ALA A 22 16.79 -2.76 -3.10
N SER A 23 17.54 -3.22 -2.09
CA SER A 23 17.00 -3.47 -0.75
C SER A 23 16.42 -2.20 -0.10
N LEU A 24 17.10 -1.05 -0.27
CA LEU A 24 16.61 0.22 0.25
C LEU A 24 15.37 0.72 -0.51
N ILE A 25 15.38 0.59 -1.83
CA ILE A 25 14.25 0.97 -2.69
C ILE A 25 13.02 0.15 -2.31
N ASN A 26 13.15 -1.17 -2.24
CA ASN A 26 12.06 -2.07 -1.88
C ASN A 26 11.54 -1.76 -0.47
N LYS A 27 12.42 -1.51 0.50
CA LYS A 27 12.02 -1.12 1.86
C LYS A 27 11.13 0.14 1.89
N VAL A 28 11.32 1.06 0.95
CA VAL A 28 10.52 2.30 0.91
C VAL A 28 9.22 2.13 0.13
N PHE A 29 9.22 1.38 -0.97
CA PHE A 29 8.03 1.25 -1.83
C PHE A 29 7.14 0.05 -1.51
N MET A 30 7.60 -0.88 -0.67
CA MET A 30 6.79 -1.99 -0.19
C MET A 30 5.84 -1.49 0.92
N PRO A 31 4.53 -1.75 0.81
CA PRO A 31 3.57 -1.41 1.87
C PRO A 31 3.99 -2.01 3.21
N ALA A 32 3.85 -1.25 4.29
CA ALA A 32 4.02 -1.76 5.63
C ALA A 32 2.79 -2.57 6.06
N PHE A 33 2.95 -3.44 7.06
CA PHE A 33 1.85 -4.28 7.55
C PHE A 33 0.72 -3.43 8.15
N GLU A 34 1.10 -2.38 8.88
CA GLU A 34 0.19 -1.43 9.51
C GLU A 34 -0.65 -0.67 8.47
N ASP A 35 -0.05 -0.33 7.33
CA ASP A 35 -0.77 0.33 6.22
C ASP A 35 -1.79 -0.62 5.58
N ILE A 36 -1.48 -1.92 5.50
CA ILE A 36 -2.37 -2.95 4.97
C ILE A 36 -3.57 -3.15 5.91
N GLU A 37 -3.35 -3.26 7.22
CA GLU A 37 -4.43 -3.37 8.20
C GLU A 37 -5.35 -2.16 8.17
N ALA A 38 -4.79 -0.95 8.12
CA ALA A 38 -5.56 0.29 8.03
C ALA A 38 -6.38 0.35 6.73
N ALA A 39 -5.80 -0.07 5.60
CA ALA A 39 -6.52 -0.13 4.33
C ALA A 39 -7.66 -1.15 4.35
N GLN A 40 -7.45 -2.31 4.97
CA GLN A 40 -8.52 -3.29 5.14
C GLN A 40 -9.65 -2.72 5.98
N GLU A 41 -9.34 -2.07 7.11
CA GLU A 41 -10.34 -1.42 7.97
C GLU A 41 -11.16 -0.37 7.22
N ILE A 42 -10.53 0.43 6.36
CA ILE A 42 -11.21 1.44 5.54
C ILE A 42 -12.23 0.80 4.61
N VAL A 43 -11.84 -0.24 3.86
CA VAL A 43 -12.72 -0.95 2.93
C VAL A 43 -13.89 -1.57 3.69
N ASP A 44 -13.58 -2.28 4.76
CA ASP A 44 -14.52 -2.94 5.66
C ASP A 44 -15.57 -1.98 6.23
N ARG A 45 -15.15 -0.78 6.67
CA ARG A 45 -16.07 0.23 7.21
C ARG A 45 -16.97 0.80 6.12
N PHE A 46 -16.41 1.04 4.93
CA PHE A 46 -17.15 1.59 3.82
C PHE A 46 -18.19 0.61 3.27
N GLU A 47 -17.87 -0.68 3.17
CA GLU A 47 -18.83 -1.72 2.76
C GLU A 47 -20.02 -1.85 3.71
N ARG A 48 -19.81 -1.56 5.00
CA ARG A 48 -20.89 -1.52 6.01
C ARG A 48 -21.67 -0.21 6.02
N ALA A 49 -21.19 0.83 5.32
CA ALA A 49 -21.83 2.14 5.28
C ALA A 49 -22.95 2.15 4.23
N SER A 50 -24.14 2.62 4.61
CA SER A 50 -25.31 2.63 3.72
C SER A 50 -25.34 3.84 2.77
N ASP A 51 -24.73 4.96 3.17
CA ASP A 51 -24.84 6.25 2.48
C ASP A 51 -23.63 6.61 1.60
N GLY A 52 -22.73 5.64 1.35
CA GLY A 52 -21.54 5.86 0.52
C GLY A 52 -20.47 6.77 1.13
N VAL A 53 -20.57 7.08 2.43
CA VAL A 53 -19.58 7.79 3.25
C VAL A 53 -19.63 7.23 4.68
N THR A 54 -18.48 7.15 5.37
CA THR A 54 -18.40 6.78 6.80
C THR A 54 -17.25 7.49 7.50
N LEU A 55 -17.08 7.27 8.81
CA LEU A 55 -15.97 7.80 9.60
C LEU A 55 -15.05 6.67 10.10
N ASP A 56 -13.75 6.94 10.14
CA ASP A 56 -12.79 6.06 10.81
C ASP A 56 -12.84 6.20 12.35
N SER A 57 -12.05 5.40 13.07
CA SER A 57 -11.94 5.43 14.54
C SER A 57 -11.48 6.79 15.10
N SER A 58 -10.85 7.62 14.28
CA SER A 58 -10.34 8.95 14.62
C SER A 58 -11.27 10.08 14.14
N GLY A 59 -12.44 9.75 13.56
CA GLY A 59 -13.40 10.72 13.03
C GLY A 59 -13.05 11.29 11.65
N ARG A 60 -12.13 10.67 10.91
CA ARG A 60 -11.79 11.07 9.52
C ARG A 60 -12.79 10.50 8.53
N LEU A 61 -13.16 11.30 7.55
CA LEU A 61 -14.12 10.94 6.52
C LEU A 61 -13.53 9.90 5.55
N ILE A 62 -14.26 8.81 5.36
CA ILE A 62 -14.00 7.76 4.38
C ILE A 62 -15.04 7.90 3.27
N ASP A 63 -14.58 8.32 2.09
CA ASP A 63 -15.37 8.38 0.86
C ASP A 63 -14.85 7.36 -0.17
N ALA A 64 -15.49 7.32 -1.34
CA ALA A 64 -15.10 6.45 -2.45
C ALA A 64 -13.65 6.66 -2.94
N ALA A 65 -13.08 7.86 -2.82
CA ALA A 65 -11.70 8.13 -3.24
C ALA A 65 -10.69 7.59 -2.22
N VAL A 66 -10.99 7.71 -0.93
CA VAL A 66 -10.21 7.10 0.15
C VAL A 66 -10.23 5.57 0.02
N VAL A 67 -11.40 4.99 -0.22
CA VAL A 67 -11.57 3.53 -0.40
C VAL A 67 -10.83 3.04 -1.63
N ARG A 68 -10.92 3.74 -2.77
CA ARG A 68 -10.14 3.39 -3.96
C ARG A 68 -8.64 3.34 -3.67
N SER A 69 -8.13 4.32 -2.93
CA SER A 69 -6.71 4.37 -2.54
C SER A 69 -6.32 3.20 -1.63
N ALA A 70 -7.22 2.80 -0.71
CA ALA A 70 -7.03 1.62 0.14
C ALA A 70 -7.00 0.32 -0.67
N ILE A 71 -7.93 0.14 -1.61
CA ILE A 71 -7.97 -1.02 -2.51
C ILE A 71 -6.68 -1.12 -3.34
N GLU A 72 -6.23 -0.01 -3.95
CA GLU A 72 -4.97 0.02 -4.70
C GLU A 72 -3.75 -0.40 -3.85
N LEU A 73 -3.75 -0.05 -2.55
CA LEU A 73 -2.70 -0.47 -1.63
C LEU A 73 -2.76 -1.99 -1.36
N LEU A 74 -3.96 -2.52 -1.09
CA LEU A 74 -4.16 -3.96 -0.84
C LEU A 74 -3.76 -4.80 -2.06
N GLU A 75 -4.12 -4.37 -3.26
CA GLU A 75 -3.70 -5.03 -4.50
C GLU A 75 -2.18 -5.03 -4.69
N ARG A 76 -1.52 -3.93 -4.36
CA ARG A 76 -0.04 -3.85 -4.41
C ARG A 76 0.60 -4.78 -3.40
N ALA A 77 0.05 -4.84 -2.18
CA ALA A 77 0.53 -5.74 -1.15
C ALA A 77 0.40 -7.19 -1.61
N ALA A 78 -0.76 -7.59 -2.15
CA ALA A 78 -0.99 -8.93 -2.68
C ALA A 78 0.06 -9.33 -3.74
N ARG A 79 0.31 -8.47 -4.74
CA ARG A 79 1.34 -8.72 -5.77
C ARG A 79 2.73 -8.92 -5.19
N SER A 80 3.11 -8.13 -4.17
CA SER A 80 4.42 -8.28 -3.53
C SER A 80 4.56 -9.58 -2.73
N GLN A 81 3.48 -10.09 -2.13
CA GLN A 81 3.48 -11.37 -1.42
C GLN A 81 3.61 -12.55 -2.38
N ASP A 82 3.00 -12.46 -3.57
CA ASP A 82 3.11 -13.47 -4.62
C ASP A 82 4.55 -13.60 -5.15
N GLU A 83 5.25 -12.47 -5.37
CA GLU A 83 6.65 -12.48 -5.80
C GLU A 83 7.58 -13.11 -4.75
N VAL A 84 7.38 -12.80 -3.46
CA VAL A 84 8.15 -13.39 -2.36
C VAL A 84 7.89 -14.90 -2.24
N THR A 85 6.64 -15.33 -2.44
CA THR A 85 6.24 -16.73 -2.35
C THR A 85 6.72 -17.55 -3.55
N SER A 86 6.68 -16.96 -4.75
CA SER A 86 7.19 -17.57 -6.00
C SER A 86 8.71 -17.73 -5.99
N SER A 87 9.44 -16.74 -5.46
CA SER A 87 10.91 -16.81 -5.32
C SER A 87 11.38 -17.85 -4.27
N ARG A 88 10.54 -18.19 -3.29
CA ARG A 88 10.80 -19.30 -2.35
C ARG A 88 10.53 -20.68 -2.94
N ARG A 89 9.74 -20.79 -4.01
CA ARG A 89 9.38 -22.05 -4.67
C ARG A 89 10.40 -22.52 -5.72
N THR A 90 11.35 -21.65 -6.10
CA THR A 90 12.35 -21.87 -7.15
C THR A 90 13.77 -22.14 -6.62
N LYS A 91 13.92 -22.41 -5.32
CA LYS A 91 15.19 -22.86 -4.71
C LYS A 91 15.05 -24.23 -4.10
#